data_AF-A0A1F9LZ89-F1
#
_entry.id   AF-A0A1F9LZ89-F1
#
_cell.length_a   1.000
_cell.length_b   1.000
_cell.length_c   1.000
_cell.angle_alpha   90.00
_cell.angle_beta   90.00
_cell.angle_gamma   90.00
#
_symmetry.space_group_name_H-M   'P 1'
#
loop_
_entity.id
_entity.type
_entity.pdbx_description
1 polymer ?
#
loop_
_entity_poly.entity_id
_entity_poly.type
_entity_poly.pdbx_seq_one_letter_code
_entity_poly.pdbx_strand_id
1 'polypeptide(L)'
;MDHLYDIIRKRLPPGILIIDFNNRLLYSNREALALLPSLQPAETPGKKKRPVIPAEILHLCEQIKRPPTTVDGAVNPQKIETDCALMINGEKQYFSLRAFLIGGHGRNCDASHTMVLVEKVAEKHDYNYDLNFLSCANSVRWRYYLP
;
A
#
# COMPACT_ATOMS: atom_id res chain seq x y z
N MET A 1 -2.76 22.56 -23.52
CA MET A 1 -2.51 22.53 -22.05
C MET A 1 -3.15 21.25 -21.51
N ASP A 2 -2.79 20.10 -22.10
CA ASP A 2 -3.61 18.86 -21.99
C ASP A 2 -2.85 17.70 -21.34
N HIS A 3 -1.55 17.89 -21.06
CA HIS A 3 -0.70 16.81 -20.57
C HIS A 3 -1.02 16.34 -19.15
N LEU A 4 -1.52 17.21 -18.26
CA LEU A 4 -1.77 16.82 -16.87
C LEU A 4 -3.00 15.91 -16.74
N TYR A 5 -4.10 16.24 -17.43
CA TYR A 5 -5.31 15.43 -17.41
C TYR A 5 -5.10 14.05 -18.04
N ASP A 6 -4.28 13.96 -19.09
CA ASP A 6 -3.93 12.70 -19.72
C ASP A 6 -3.01 11.83 -18.85
N ILE A 7 -2.13 12.44 -18.06
CA ILE A 7 -1.30 11.72 -17.07
C ILE A 7 -2.16 11.20 -15.92
N ILE A 8 -3.13 11.99 -15.45
CA ILE A 8 -4.04 11.59 -14.37
C ILE A 8 -4.97 10.47 -14.83
N ARG A 9 -5.50 10.53 -16.06
CA ARG A 9 -6.37 9.50 -16.64
C ARG A 9 -5.69 8.14 -16.84
N LYS A 10 -4.38 8.11 -17.06
CA LYS A 10 -3.62 6.87 -17.27
C LYS A 10 -3.32 6.11 -15.98
N ARG A 11 -3.58 6.69 -14.81
CA ARG A 11 -3.40 6.00 -13.53
C ARG A 11 -4.59 5.09 -13.30
N LEU A 12 -4.32 3.79 -13.17
CA LEU A 12 -5.33 2.85 -12.69
C LEU A 12 -5.77 3.28 -11.29
N PRO A 13 -7.08 3.18 -10.97
CA PRO A 13 -7.55 3.46 -9.64
C PRO A 13 -6.85 2.53 -8.63
N PRO A 14 -6.39 3.05 -7.49
CA PRO A 14 -5.75 2.23 -6.47
C PRO A 14 -6.75 1.23 -5.88
N GLY A 15 -6.24 0.07 -5.46
CA GLY A 15 -6.92 -0.76 -4.48
C GLY A 15 -7.01 -0.02 -3.16
N ILE A 16 -8.17 -0.02 -2.52
CA ILE A 16 -8.42 0.63 -1.23
C ILE A 16 -8.82 -0.44 -0.24
N LEU A 17 -8.14 -0.46 0.90
CA LEU A 17 -8.45 -1.30 2.06
C LEU A 17 -8.69 -0.41 3.28
N ILE A 18 -9.68 -0.73 4.10
CA ILE A 18 -9.86 -0.13 5.42
C ILE A 18 -9.78 -1.24 6.45
N ILE A 19 -8.86 -1.10 7.39
CA ILE A 19 -8.53 -2.09 8.40
C ILE A 19 -8.69 -1.44 9.77
N ASP A 20 -9.36 -2.13 10.70
CA ASP A 20 -9.45 -1.68 12.10
C ASP A 20 -8.13 -1.93 12.86
N PHE A 21 -8.00 -1.40 14.08
CA PHE A 21 -6.80 -1.65 14.88
C PHE A 21 -6.65 -3.09 15.36
N ASN A 22 -7.71 -3.89 15.27
CA ASN A 22 -7.67 -5.34 15.51
C ASN A 22 -7.27 -6.14 14.27
N ASN A 23 -6.75 -5.48 13.23
CA ASN A 23 -6.32 -6.10 11.96
C ASN A 23 -7.45 -6.82 11.21
N ARG A 24 -8.69 -6.34 11.36
CA ARG A 24 -9.87 -6.81 10.63
C ARG A 24 -10.11 -5.91 9.43
N LEU A 25 -10.22 -6.53 8.25
CA LEU A 25 -10.64 -5.83 7.04
C LEU A 25 -12.12 -5.43 7.18
N LEU A 26 -12.39 -4.13 7.19
CA LEU A 26 -13.75 -3.56 7.23
C LEU A 26 -14.28 -3.25 5.83
N TYR A 27 -13.40 -2.85 4.92
CA TYR A 27 -13.77 -2.50 3.56
C TYR A 27 -12.64 -2.81 2.58
N SER A 28 -13.02 -3.26 1.38
CA SER A 28 -12.15 -3.37 0.22
C SER A 28 -12.93 -2.98 -1.03
N ASN A 29 -12.35 -2.14 -1.91
CA ASN A 29 -12.94 -1.89 -3.22
C ASN A 29 -12.69 -3.05 -4.20
N ARG A 30 -13.33 -2.99 -5.36
CA ARG A 30 -13.22 -4.01 -6.41
C ARG A 30 -11.79 -4.13 -6.93
N GLU A 31 -11.08 -3.01 -7.02
CA GLU A 31 -9.70 -2.93 -7.48
C GLU A 31 -8.78 -3.70 -6.52
N ALA A 32 -8.94 -3.53 -5.21
CA ALA A 32 -8.17 -4.28 -4.22
C ALA A 32 -8.43 -5.79 -4.30
N LEU A 33 -9.68 -6.22 -4.56
CA LEU A 33 -10.01 -7.63 -4.74
C LEU A 33 -9.43 -8.23 -6.03
N ALA A 34 -9.24 -7.40 -7.06
CA ALA A 34 -8.59 -7.80 -8.30
C ALA A 34 -7.06 -7.89 -8.14
N LEU A 35 -6.47 -6.97 -7.39
CA LEU A 35 -5.03 -6.96 -7.10
C LEU A 35 -4.63 -8.01 -6.06
N LEU A 36 -5.51 -8.31 -5.09
CA LEU A 36 -5.24 -9.23 -3.98
C LEU A 36 -6.33 -10.31 -3.90
N PRO A 37 -6.21 -11.39 -4.71
CA PRO A 37 -7.19 -12.48 -4.72
C PRO A 37 -7.37 -13.16 -3.35
N SER A 38 -6.37 -13.09 -2.47
CA SER A 38 -6.43 -13.63 -1.10
C SER A 38 -7.50 -12.97 -0.21
N LEU A 39 -7.98 -11.79 -0.59
CA LEU A 39 -9.04 -11.07 0.09
C LEU A 39 -10.44 -11.56 -0.32
N GLN A 40 -10.55 -12.31 -1.41
CA GLN A 40 -11.84 -12.85 -1.84
C GLN A 40 -12.27 -13.98 -0.89
N PRO A 41 -13.50 -13.96 -0.37
CA PRO A 41 -14.02 -15.08 0.39
C PRO A 41 -14.09 -16.30 -0.54
N ALA A 42 -13.32 -17.34 -0.22
CA ALA A 42 -13.42 -18.59 -0.96
C ALA A 42 -14.82 -19.18 -0.76
N GLU A 43 -15.58 -19.33 -1.85
CA GLU A 43 -16.87 -20.01 -1.85
C GLU A 43 -16.65 -21.52 -1.78
N THR A 44 -16.15 -22.01 -0.65
CA THR A 44 -16.20 -23.45 -0.34
C THR A 44 -17.55 -23.76 0.32
N PRO A 45 -18.30 -24.76 -0.18
CA PRO A 45 -19.58 -25.13 0.40
C PRO A 45 -19.39 -25.51 1.87
N GLY A 46 -20.02 -24.74 2.76
CA GLY A 46 -20.07 -24.99 4.21
C GLY A 46 -19.06 -24.25 5.09
N LYS A 47 -18.10 -23.49 4.54
CA LYS A 47 -17.18 -22.67 5.36
C LYS A 47 -16.91 -21.32 4.70
N LYS A 48 -17.42 -20.23 5.30
CA LYS A 48 -17.00 -18.86 4.98
C LYS A 48 -15.56 -18.67 5.47
N LYS A 49 -14.58 -18.80 4.56
CA LYS A 49 -13.17 -18.50 4.89
C LYS A 49 -13.04 -16.99 5.07
N ARG A 50 -12.46 -16.55 6.19
CA ARG A 50 -12.19 -15.12 6.43
C ARG A 50 -11.16 -14.62 5.40
N PRO A 51 -11.28 -13.36 4.93
CA PRO A 51 -10.29 -12.77 4.04
C PRO A 51 -8.91 -12.78 4.69
N VAL A 52 -7.87 -13.14 3.92
CA VAL A 52 -6.50 -13.21 4.42
C VAL A 52 -5.74 -11.99 3.91
N ILE A 53 -5.41 -11.09 4.84
CA ILE A 53 -4.62 -9.89 4.57
C ILE A 53 -3.13 -10.29 4.48
N PRO A 54 -2.41 -9.91 3.41
CA PRO A 54 -0.96 -10.12 3.29
C PRO A 54 -0.18 -9.56 4.49
N ALA A 55 0.92 -10.24 4.85
CA ALA A 55 1.72 -9.90 6.02
C ALA A 55 2.36 -8.50 5.91
N GLU A 56 2.69 -8.08 4.69
CA GLU A 56 3.28 -6.79 4.35
C GLU A 56 2.31 -5.64 4.68
N ILE A 57 1.03 -5.82 4.38
CA ILE A 57 -0.03 -4.86 4.70
C ILE A 57 -0.24 -4.80 6.22
N LEU A 58 -0.25 -5.95 6.90
CA LEU A 58 -0.33 -6.00 8.36
C LEU A 58 0.86 -5.32 9.03
N HIS A 59 2.08 -5.56 8.51
CA HIS A 59 3.28 -4.91 9.00
C HIS A 59 3.21 -3.39 8.86
N LEU A 60 2.72 -2.91 7.72
CA LEU A 60 2.49 -1.49 7.46
C LEU A 60 1.45 -0.89 8.43
N CYS A 61 0.36 -1.60 8.69
CA CYS A 61 -0.63 -1.22 9.69
C CYS A 61 -0.04 -1.14 11.11
N GLU A 62 0.83 -2.07 11.49
CA GLU A 62 1.49 -2.02 12.79
C GLU A 62 2.51 -0.87 12.88
N GLN A 63 3.23 -0.56 11.80
CA GLN A 63 4.15 0.57 11.77
C GLN A 63 3.44 1.91 11.97
N ILE A 64 2.29 2.13 11.31
CA ILE A 64 1.57 3.40 11.39
C ILE A 64 0.82 3.58 12.73
N LYS A 65 0.50 2.49 13.43
CA LYS A 65 -0.10 2.52 14.78
C LYS A 65 0.91 2.85 15.89
N ARG A 66 2.21 2.63 15.66
CA ARG A 66 3.22 2.81 16.72
C ARG A 66 3.31 4.29 17.10
N PRO A 67 3.20 4.62 18.40
CA PRO A 67 3.50 5.97 18.86
C PRO A 67 4.96 6.30 18.55
N PRO A 68 5.32 7.58 18.40
CA PRO A 68 6.68 7.97 18.08
C PRO A 68 7.53 7.63 19.31
N THR A 69 8.38 6.61 19.20
CA THR A 69 9.43 6.41 20.20
C THR A 69 10.38 7.60 20.11
N THR A 70 10.24 8.46 21.11
CA THR A 70 11.01 9.66 21.34
C THR A 70 12.50 9.35 21.43
N VAL A 71 13.22 9.71 20.39
CA VAL A 71 14.63 10.10 20.52
C VAL A 71 14.87 11.50 19.94
N ASP A 72 14.11 11.92 18.92
CA ASP A 72 14.25 13.28 18.36
C ASP A 72 12.93 13.80 17.78
N GLY A 73 12.03 14.31 18.62
CA GLY A 73 10.96 15.27 18.22
C GLY A 73 10.08 14.95 17.01
N ALA A 74 10.09 13.72 16.49
CA ALA A 74 9.52 13.39 15.21
C ALA A 74 8.00 13.19 15.35
N VAL A 75 7.28 14.07 14.68
CA VAL A 75 5.82 14.05 14.52
C VAL A 75 5.38 12.68 14.00
N ASN A 76 4.32 12.11 14.60
CA ASN A 76 3.65 10.91 14.12
C ASN A 76 3.52 10.93 12.59
N PRO A 77 4.01 9.92 11.86
CA PRO A 77 3.73 9.85 10.44
C PRO A 77 2.23 9.55 10.28
N GLN A 78 1.43 10.58 10.00
CA GLN A 78 0.02 10.44 9.59
C GLN A 78 -0.13 9.58 8.31
N LYS A 79 0.99 9.31 7.64
CA LYS A 79 1.11 8.59 6.39
C LYS A 79 2.42 7.81 6.35
N ILE A 80 2.38 6.54 5.95
CA ILE A 80 3.55 5.73 5.63
C ILE A 80 3.41 5.21 4.19
N GLU A 81 4.49 5.27 3.42
CA GLU A 81 4.57 4.72 2.07
C GLU A 81 5.69 3.69 2.02
N THR A 82 5.42 2.53 1.41
CA THR A 82 6.41 1.46 1.25
C THR A 82 6.13 0.69 -0.03
N ASP A 83 7.17 0.20 -0.67
CA ASP A 83 7.06 -0.69 -1.82
C ASP A 83 7.31 -2.12 -1.36
N CYS A 84 6.49 -3.05 -1.84
CA CYS A 84 6.59 -4.46 -1.49
C CYS A 84 6.41 -5.35 -2.72
N ALA A 85 6.96 -6.56 -2.65
CA ALA A 85 6.69 -7.59 -3.62
C ALA A 85 5.82 -8.66 -2.98
N LEU A 86 4.66 -8.95 -3.58
CA LEU A 86 3.73 -9.97 -3.13
C LEU A 86 3.72 -11.12 -4.11
N MET A 87 3.67 -12.35 -3.58
CA MET A 87 3.45 -13.55 -4.38
C MET A 87 1.96 -13.73 -4.60
N ILE A 88 1.48 -13.56 -5.84
CA ILE A 88 0.07 -13.72 -6.22
C ILE A 88 -0.02 -14.77 -7.31
N ASN A 89 -0.79 -15.83 -7.06
CA ASN A 89 -0.97 -16.94 -8.01
C ASN A 89 0.34 -17.59 -8.48
N GLY A 90 1.39 -17.57 -7.65
CA GLY A 90 2.71 -18.12 -7.99
C GLY A 90 3.64 -17.15 -8.73
N GLU A 91 3.17 -15.94 -9.06
CA GLU A 91 3.97 -14.90 -9.69
C GLU A 91 4.33 -13.80 -8.70
N LYS A 92 5.55 -13.28 -8.79
CA LYS A 92 5.99 -12.14 -7.99
C LYS A 92 5.49 -10.86 -8.65
N GLN A 93 4.65 -10.10 -7.95
CA GLN A 93 4.14 -8.81 -8.42
C GLN A 93 4.55 -7.70 -7.46
N TYR A 94 4.91 -6.53 -8.01
CA TYR A 94 5.35 -5.38 -7.23
C TYR A 94 4.20 -4.40 -7.00
N PHE A 95 4.08 -3.96 -5.75
CA PHE A 95 3.04 -3.03 -5.30
C PHE A 95 3.65 -1.88 -4.53
N SER A 96 3.09 -0.69 -4.73
CA SER A 96 3.29 0.45 -3.86
C SER A 96 2.13 0.50 -2.87
N LEU A 97 2.45 0.50 -1.57
CA LEU A 97 1.51 0.54 -0.47
C LEU A 97 1.60 1.88 0.24
N ARG A 98 0.45 2.51 0.48
CA ARG A 98 0.38 3.78 1.20
C ARG A 98 -0.67 3.68 2.30
N ALA A 99 -0.25 3.73 3.55
CA ALA A 99 -1.12 3.67 4.71
C ALA A 99 -1.36 5.05 5.31
N PHE A 100 -2.59 5.27 5.77
CA PHE A 100 -3.07 6.49 6.40
C PHE A 100 -3.89 6.12 7.63
N LEU A 101 -3.74 6.86 8.72
CA LEU A 101 -4.66 6.76 9.83
C LEU A 101 -5.94 7.51 9.49
N ILE A 102 -7.08 6.87 9.72
CA ILE A 102 -8.41 7.44 9.52
C ILE A 102 -9.28 7.18 10.75
N GLY A 103 -10.12 8.15 11.09
CA GLY A 103 -10.93 8.12 12.31
C GLY A 103 -10.67 9.35 13.18
N GLY A 104 -11.71 9.72 13.93
CA GLY A 104 -11.76 10.94 14.72
C GLY A 104 -13.02 11.75 14.40
N HIS A 105 -14.13 11.41 15.04
CA HIS A 105 -15.27 12.32 15.22
C HIS A 105 -15.64 12.29 16.70
N GLY A 106 -15.07 13.23 17.47
CA GLY A 106 -15.21 13.31 18.92
C GLY A 106 -14.06 14.08 19.55
N ARG A 107 -14.20 14.46 20.84
CA ARG A 107 -13.29 15.36 21.56
C ARG A 107 -11.81 14.93 21.65
N ASN A 108 -11.51 13.66 21.38
CA ASN A 108 -10.15 13.12 21.48
C ASN A 108 -9.42 12.92 20.13
N CYS A 109 -10.09 13.08 18.98
CA CYS A 109 -9.46 12.95 17.64
C CYS A 109 -8.61 11.68 17.41
N ASP A 110 -8.85 10.60 18.16
CA ASP A 110 -8.06 9.39 18.02
C ASP A 110 -8.43 8.66 16.74
N ALA A 111 -7.42 8.32 15.94
CA ALA A 111 -7.58 7.44 14.80
C ALA A 111 -8.09 6.07 15.29
N SER A 112 -9.02 5.48 14.55
CA SER A 112 -9.62 4.18 14.88
C SER A 112 -9.40 3.12 13.80
N HIS A 113 -8.94 3.55 12.63
CA HIS A 113 -8.79 2.72 11.45
C HIS A 113 -7.53 3.12 10.68
N THR A 114 -7.10 2.22 9.81
CA THR A 114 -6.04 2.45 8.83
C THR A 114 -6.61 2.24 7.43
N MET A 115 -6.46 3.25 6.58
CA MET A 115 -6.71 3.13 5.14
C MET A 115 -5.40 2.75 4.47
N VAL A 116 -5.40 1.73 3.63
CA VAL A 116 -4.24 1.32 2.82
C VAL A 116 -4.60 1.41 1.34
N LEU A 117 -3.84 2.19 0.60
CA LEU A 117 -3.86 2.23 -0.86
C LEU A 117 -2.85 1.21 -1.40
N VAL A 118 -3.28 0.46 -2.40
CA VAL A 118 -2.52 -0.60 -3.05
C VAL A 118 -2.47 -0.29 -4.55
N GLU A 119 -1.28 -0.04 -5.08
CA GLU A 119 -1.10 0.28 -6.49
C GLU A 119 -0.13 -0.71 -7.12
N LYS A 120 -0.50 -1.28 -8.27
CA LYS A 120 0.42 -2.12 -9.04
C LYS A 120 1.52 -1.22 -9.62
N VAL A 121 2.77 -1.55 -9.32
CA VAL A 121 3.90 -0.90 -9.97
C VAL A 121 4.04 -1.55 -11.33
N ALA A 122 3.85 -0.78 -12.40
CA ALA A 122 4.22 -1.23 -13.73
C ALA A 122 5.73 -1.49 -13.72
N GLU A 123 6.16 -2.69 -14.09
CA GLU A 123 7.56 -2.90 -14.42
C GLU A 123 7.92 -1.87 -15.48
N LYS A 124 8.87 -1.00 -15.14
CA LYS A 124 9.46 -0.12 -16.13
C LYS A 124 10.12 -1.07 -17.12
N HIS A 125 9.62 -1.12 -18.35
CA HIS A 125 10.44 -1.61 -19.45
C HIS A 125 11.73 -0.79 -19.37
N ASP A 126 12.82 -1.44 -19.01
CA ASP A 126 14.15 -0.86 -19.13
C ASP A 126 14.31 -0.48 -20.60
N TYR A 127 14.10 0.79 -20.90
CA TYR A 127 14.76 1.38 -22.05
C TYR A 127 16.24 1.26 -21.72
N ASN A 128 16.89 0.31 -22.39
CA ASN A 128 18.31 0.03 -22.28
C ASN A 128 19.08 1.30 -22.68
N TYR A 129 19.33 2.18 -21.72
CA TYR A 129 20.41 3.13 -21.83
C TYR A 129 21.62 2.39 -21.30
N ASP A 130 22.39 1.79 -22.22
CA ASP A 130 23.72 1.25 -21.96
C ASP A 130 24.56 2.34 -21.30
N LEU A 131 24.59 2.35 -19.97
CA LEU A 131 25.50 3.13 -19.16
C LEU A 131 26.10 2.17 -18.13
N ASN A 132 27.15 1.49 -18.60
CA ASN A 132 28.18 0.89 -17.78
C ASN A 132 28.68 1.91 -16.74
N PHE A 133 28.17 1.89 -15.51
CA PHE A 133 28.90 2.43 -14.36
C PHE A 133 28.50 1.69 -13.08
N LEU A 134 29.37 0.75 -12.72
CA LEU A 134 29.83 0.38 -11.38
C LEU A 134 28.80 0.15 -10.27
N SER A 135 28.90 -1.07 -9.75
CA SER A 135 28.60 -1.47 -8.37
C SER A 135 28.89 -0.38 -7.35
N CYS A 136 27.90 -0.11 -6.48
CA CYS A 136 28.02 -0.23 -5.03
C CYS A 136 26.74 0.29 -4.37
N ALA A 137 26.25 -0.47 -3.40
CA ALA A 137 25.38 -0.10 -2.28
C ALA A 137 24.42 1.08 -2.51
N ASN A 138 23.11 0.85 -2.65
CA ASN A 138 22.16 1.92 -2.35
C ASN A 138 20.80 1.40 -1.87
N SER A 139 20.46 1.82 -0.65
CA SER A 139 19.10 2.17 -0.24
C SER A 139 18.46 3.00 -1.34
N VAL A 140 17.66 2.38 -2.21
CA VAL A 140 16.98 3.11 -3.27
C VAL A 140 15.76 3.79 -2.67
N ARG A 141 15.99 5.00 -2.18
CA ARG A 141 14.95 5.98 -1.88
C ARG A 141 14.41 6.46 -3.21
N TRP A 142 13.34 5.84 -3.70
CA TRP A 142 12.66 6.28 -4.92
C TRP A 142 11.97 7.63 -4.64
N ARG A 143 12.66 8.72 -4.98
CA ARG A 143 12.02 10.03 -5.14
C ARG A 143 11.20 9.96 -6.42
N TYR A 144 9.88 10.04 -6.30
CA TYR A 144 9.05 10.44 -7.42
C TYR A 144 9.53 11.81 -7.92
N TYR A 145 9.91 11.88 -9.20
CA TYR A 145 9.94 13.14 -9.91
C TYR A 145 8.50 13.63 -10.04
N LEU A 146 8.12 14.57 -9.16
CA LEU A 146 7.08 15.54 -9.47
C LEU A 146 7.73 16.59 -10.39
N PRO A 147 7.13 16.95 -11.54
CA PRO A 147 7.46 18.20 -12.21
C PRO A 147 6.99 19.41 -11.37
#